data_AF-A0A1J5PDA5-F1
#
_entry.id   AF-A0A1J5PDA5-F1
#
_cell.length_a   1.000
_cell.length_b   1.000
_cell.length_c   1.000
_cell.angle_alpha   90.00
_cell.angle_beta   90.00
_cell.angle_gamma   90.00
#
_symmetry.space_group_name_H-M   'P 1'
#
loop_
_entity.id
_entity.type
_entity.pdbx_description
1 polymer ?
#
loop_
_entity_poly.entity_id
_entity_poly.type
_entity_poly.pdbx_seq_one_letter_code
_entity_poly.pdbx_strand_id
1 'polypeptide(L)' 'MRKGFGLDNFDVTTDATGGTAVKAGKYLARNVYSEVTVGADGSSEIDLNLNISKSVTLKGKASSTNGPAIGIYYERDY' A
#
# COMPACT_ATOMS: atom_id res chain seq x y z
N MET A 1 2.57 25.98 -13.56
CA MET A 1 3.42 24.77 -13.46
C MET A 1 3.11 24.08 -12.15
N ARG A 2 2.22 23.08 -12.13
CA ARG A 2 2.01 22.25 -10.94
C ARG A 2 3.00 21.10 -11.07
N LYS A 3 4.13 21.20 -10.36
CA LYS A 3 5.02 20.07 -10.11
C LYS A 3 4.34 19.21 -9.04
N GLY A 4 3.18 18.64 -9.41
CA GLY A 4 2.49 17.68 -8.55
C GLY A 4 3.41 16.49 -8.43
N PHE A 5 3.90 16.22 -7.22
CA PHE A 5 4.55 14.96 -6.92
C PHE A 5 3.68 13.86 -7.53
N GLY A 6 4.26 13.04 -8.42
CA GLY A 6 3.56 12.03 -9.21
C GLY A 6 3.02 10.88 -8.35
N LEU A 7 2.10 11.23 -7.45
CA LEU A 7 1.30 10.41 -6.57
C LEU A 7 -0.08 10.34 -7.23
N ASP A 8 -0.48 9.15 -7.67
CA ASP A 8 -1.76 8.96 -8.36
C ASP A 8 -2.95 8.95 -7.37
N ASN A 9 -2.70 8.74 -6.06
CA ASN A 9 -3.74 8.74 -5.04
C ASN A 9 -3.20 9.29 -3.70
N PHE A 10 -3.86 10.33 -3.17
CA PHE A 10 -3.61 10.90 -1.85
C PHE A 10 -4.94 10.96 -1.09
N ASP A 11 -5.00 10.33 0.07
CA ASP A 11 -6.20 10.29 0.90
C ASP A 11 -5.86 10.35 2.39
N VAL A 12 -6.77 10.90 3.19
CA VAL A 12 -6.67 10.94 4.65
C VAL A 12 -7.57 9.83 5.19
N THR A 13 -6.96 8.83 5.81
CA THR A 13 -7.64 7.65 6.33
C THR A 13 -7.45 7.54 7.84
N THR A 14 -8.16 6.60 8.45
CA THR A 14 -7.88 6.15 9.81
C THR A 14 -6.90 4.98 9.77
N ASP A 15 -5.90 4.97 10.64
CA ASP A 15 -5.00 3.83 10.82
C ASP A 15 -5.66 2.67 11.60
N ALA A 16 -4.92 1.57 11.76
CA ALA A 16 -5.37 0.38 12.49
C ALA A 16 -5.65 0.63 13.99
N THR A 17 -5.18 1.75 14.55
CA THR A 17 -5.36 2.12 15.96
C THR A 17 -6.51 3.11 16.18
N GLY A 18 -7.16 3.56 15.11
CA GLY A 18 -8.20 4.59 15.19
C GLY A 18 -7.66 6.02 15.09
N GLY A 19 -6.35 6.19 14.86
CA GLY A 19 -5.69 7.48 14.67
C GLY A 19 -5.84 8.01 13.23
N THR A 20 -5.61 9.31 13.05
CA THR A 20 -5.58 9.91 11.71
C THR A 20 -4.28 9.52 11.00
N ALA A 21 -4.38 9.16 9.73
CA ALA A 21 -3.24 8.79 8.91
C ALA A 21 -3.35 9.38 7.50
N VAL A 22 -2.19 9.56 6.89
CA VAL A 22 -2.06 10.02 5.51
C VAL A 22 -1.56 8.86 4.66
N LYS A 23 -2.22 8.64 3.53
CA LYS A 23 -1.89 7.56 2.61
C LYS A 23 -1.49 8.11 1.24
N ALA A 24 -0.42 7.57 0.69
CA ALA A 24 0.06 7.88 -0.64
C ALA A 24 0.32 6.59 -1.43
N GLY A 25 -0.38 6.43 -2.54
CA GLY A 25 -0.30 5.26 -3.43
C GLY A 25 0.31 5.59 -4.78
N LYS A 26 1.08 4.66 -5.33
CA LYS A 26 1.67 4.80 -6.67
C LYS A 26 1.87 3.45 -7.36
N TYR A 27 1.57 3.41 -8.66
CA TYR A 27 2.01 2.33 -9.53
C TYR A 27 3.49 2.53 -9.93
N LEU A 28 4.33 1.58 -9.52
CA LEU A 28 5.74 1.53 -9.94
C LEU A 28 5.90 0.88 -11.31
N ALA A 29 4.97 -0.02 -11.64
CA ALA A 29 4.82 -0.66 -12.94
C ALA A 29 3.34 -1.04 -13.15
N ARG A 30 2.99 -1.50 -14.36
CA ARG A 30 1.62 -1.95 -14.68
C ARG A 30 1.08 -3.04 -13.73
N ASN A 31 1.99 -3.82 -13.15
CA ASN A 31 1.68 -4.93 -12.26
C ASN A 31 2.24 -4.76 -10.84
N VAL A 32 2.74 -3.57 -10.49
CA VAL A 32 3.31 -3.29 -9.16
C VAL A 32 2.70 -2.00 -8.61
N TYR A 33 1.94 -2.14 -7.54
CA TYR A 33 1.39 -1.04 -6.76
C TYR A 33 2.10 -0.96 -5.41
N SER A 34 2.50 0.25 -5.02
CA SER A 34 3.09 0.55 -3.72
C SER A 34 2.25 1.60 -3.03
N GLU A 35 2.03 1.39 -1.74
CA GLU A 35 1.29 2.31 -0.89
C GLU A 35 2.07 2.54 0.39
N VAL A 36 2.10 3.79 0.83
CA VAL A 36 2.71 4.20 2.08
C VAL A 36 1.64 4.88 2.92
N THR A 37 1.53 4.47 4.17
CA THR A 37 0.65 5.07 5.18
C THR A 37 1.51 5.63 6.31
N VAL A 38 1.23 6.86 6.74
CA VAL A 38 1.89 7.51 7.87
C VAL A 38 0.83 7.97 8.86
N GLY A 39 0.87 7.43 10.08
CA GLY A 39 -0.02 7.80 11.18
C GLY A 39 0.42 9.09 11.86
N ALA A 40 -0.53 9.81 12.45
CA ALA A 40 -0.27 11.02 13.25
C ALA A 40 0.53 10.73 14.53
N ASP A 41 0.55 9.47 14.98
CA ASP A 41 1.36 8.96 16.08
C ASP A 41 2.84 8.73 15.69
N GLY A 42 3.21 8.95 14.42
CA GLY A 42 4.54 8.71 13.88
C GLY A 42 4.77 7.27 13.39
N SER A 43 3.74 6.42 13.40
CA SER A 43 3.81 5.10 12.79
C SER A 43 3.86 5.20 11.26
N SER A 44 4.53 4.25 10.62
CA SER A 44 4.62 4.18 9.17
C SER A 44 4.46 2.74 8.69
N GLU A 45 3.76 2.58 7.57
CA GLU A 45 3.48 1.30 6.96
C GLU A 45 3.65 1.38 5.45
N ILE A 46 4.20 0.33 4.86
CA ILE A 46 4.39 0.17 3.43
C ILE A 46 3.72 -1.13 3.00
N ASP A 47 2.84 -1.02 2.01
CA ASP A 47 2.19 -2.15 1.34
C ASP A 47 2.65 -2.22 -0.12
N LEU A 48 2.94 -3.43 -0.59
CA LEU A 48 3.38 -3.74 -1.93
C LEU A 48 2.49 -4.84 -2.51
N ASN A 49 1.85 -4.56 -3.63
CA ASN A 49 1.05 -5.53 -4.37
C ASN A 49 1.70 -5.78 -5.73
N LEU A 50 2.10 -7.02 -5.99
CA LEU A 50 2.65 -7.49 -7.26
C LEU A 50 1.68 -8.48 -7.90
N ASN A 51 1.10 -8.10 -9.03
CA ASN A 51 0.27 -8.99 -9.82
C ASN A 51 1.18 -9.90 -10.66
N ILE A 52 1.29 -11.16 -10.26
CA ILE A 52 2.09 -12.18 -10.95
C ILE A 52 1.34 -12.66 -12.20
N SER A 53 0.03 -12.85 -12.08
CA SER A 53 -0.87 -13.21 -13.17
C SER A 53 -2.25 -12.57 -12.94
N LYS A 54 -3.20 -12.78 -13.86
CA LYS A 54 -4.59 -12.28 -13.71
C LYS A 54 -5.28 -12.81 -12.45
N SER A 55 -4.83 -13.97 -11.96
CA SER A 55 -5.42 -14.68 -10.83
C SER A 55 -4.51 -14.69 -9.60
N VAL A 56 -3.24 -14.31 -9.71
CA VAL A 56 -2.26 -14.42 -8.62
C VAL A 56 -1.68 -13.06 -8.27
N THR A 57 -1.82 -12.65 -7.01
CA THR A 57 -1.23 -11.43 -6.46
C THR A 57 -0.34 -11.76 -5.27
N LEU A 58 0.92 -11.32 -5.30
CA LEU A 58 1.81 -11.33 -4.15
C LEU A 58 1.64 -10.01 -3.38
N LYS A 59 1.43 -10.10 -2.07
CA LYS A 59 1.32 -8.97 -1.16
C LYS A 59 2.49 -8.98 -0.18
N GLY A 60 3.20 -7.87 -0.08
CA GLY A 60 4.23 -7.63 0.94
C GLY A 60 3.82 -6.46 1.80
N LYS A 61 4.06 -6.55 3.10
CA LYS A 61 3.72 -5.51 4.07
C LYS A 61 4.88 -5.33 5.05
N ALA A 62 5.22 -4.09 5.37
CA ALA A 62 6.19 -3.77 6.40
C ALA A 62 5.70 -2.56 7.21
N SER A 63 5.91 -2.57 8.51
CA SER A 63 5.46 -1.51 9.41
C SER A 63 6.56 -1.14 10.40
N SER A 64 6.53 0.07 10.93
CA SER A 64 7.40 0.48 12.03
C SER A 64 6.97 -0.12 13.37
N THR A 65 5.72 -0.58 13.49
CA THR A 65 5.15 -1.13 14.72
C THR A 65 5.03 -2.65 14.69
N ASN A 66 4.99 -3.25 13.50
CA ASN A 66 4.88 -4.70 13.30
C ASN A 66 6.01 -5.23 12.41
N GLY A 67 6.34 -6.52 12.56
CA GLY A 67 7.29 -7.20 11.68
C GLY A 67 6.81 -7.26 10.21
N PRO A 68 7.73 -7.50 9.26
CA PRO A 68 7.37 -7.67 7.86
C PRO A 68 6.48 -8.91 7.66
N ALA A 69 5.52 -8.81 6.75
CA ALA A 69 4.61 -9.88 6.37
C ALA A 69 4.59 -10.05 4.85
N ILE A 70 4.37 -11.28 4.40
CA ILE A 70 4.22 -11.61 2.99
C ILE A 70 3.06 -12.60 2.82
N GLY A 71 2.27 -12.44 1.77
CA GLY A 71 1.10 -13.26 1.49
C GLY A 71 0.85 -13.40 -0.01
N ILE A 72 0.20 -14.49 -0.40
CA ILE A 72 -0.17 -14.75 -1.79
C ILE A 72 -1.69 -14.88 -1.85
N TYR A 73 -2.30 -14.15 -2.78
CA TYR A 73 -3.73 -14.19 -3.06
C TYR A 73 -3.96 -14.85 -4.41
N TYR A 74 -4.88 -15.81 -4.46
CA TYR A 74 -5.29 -16.48 -5.69
C TYR A 74 -6.81 -16.40 -5.86
N GLU A 75 -7.25 -15.91 -7.01
CA GLU A 75 -8.66 -15.78 -7.37
C GLU A 75 -8.98 -16.68 -8.57
N ARG A 76 -10.01 -17.52 -8.43
CA ARG A 76 -10.49 -18.43 -9.46
C ARG A 76 -11.94 -18.10 -9.77
N ASP A 77 -12.19 -17.62 -10.98
CA ASP A 77 -13.55 -17.50 -11.51
C ASP A 77 -14.17 -18.90 -11.61
N TYR A 78 -15.39 -19.06 -11.07
CA TYR A 78 -16.15 -20.32 -11.05
C TYR A 78 -17.23 -20.35 -12.11
#